data_AF-A0A6H1UF22-F1
#
_entry.id   AF-A0A6H1UF22-F1
#
_cell.length_a   1.000
_cell.length_b   1.000
_cell.length_c   1.000
_cell.angle_alpha   90.00
_cell.angle_beta   90.00
_cell.angle_gamma   90.00
#
_symmetry.space_group_name_H-M   'P 1'
#
loop_
_entity.id
_entity.type
_entity.pdbx_description
1 polymer ?
#
loop_
_entity_poly.entity_id
_entity_poly.type
_entity_poly.pdbx_seq_one_letter_code
_entity_poly.pdbx_strand_id
1 'polypeptide(L)'
;MSEQDSNNAFYERANEFIHVANKHNQDPEIKTGEISASFMYALSRYNAWFGSTGFANVDQMKEKKEEMMEYYLAEYRKMLDANMEDYINNFDLYRKTQK
;
A
#
# COMPACT_ATOMS: atom_id res chain seq x y z
N MET A 1 -19.12 -15.39 8.21
CA MET A 1 -18.14 -15.15 7.12
C MET A 1 -16.95 -16.04 7.38
N SER A 2 -16.54 -16.86 6.41
CA SER A 2 -15.35 -17.70 6.58
C SER A 2 -14.07 -16.84 6.45
N GLU A 3 -12.93 -17.32 6.98
CA GLU A 3 -11.63 -16.65 6.82
C GLU A 3 -11.25 -16.48 5.34
N GLN A 4 -11.65 -17.43 4.49
CA GLN A 4 -11.43 -17.40 3.05
C GLN A 4 -12.24 -16.26 2.36
N ASP A 5 -13.48 -16.03 2.80
CA ASP A 5 -14.31 -14.92 2.30
C ASP A 5 -13.75 -13.55 2.72
N SER A 6 -13.24 -13.45 3.96
CA SER A 6 -12.64 -12.22 4.48
C SER A 6 -11.34 -11.85 3.74
N ASN A 7 -10.51 -12.85 3.43
CA ASN A 7 -9.30 -12.66 2.64
C ASN A 7 -9.62 -12.17 1.23
N ASN A 8 -10.66 -12.74 0.59
CA ASN A 8 -11.05 -12.29 -0.75
C ASN A 8 -11.46 -10.80 -0.76
N ALA A 9 -12.29 -10.37 0.20
CA ALA A 9 -12.72 -8.98 0.30
C ALA A 9 -11.56 -7.99 0.55
N PHE A 10 -10.51 -8.41 1.27
CA PHE A 10 -9.30 -7.61 1.45
C PHE A 10 -8.57 -7.38 0.12
N TYR A 11 -8.33 -8.46 -0.64
CA TYR A 11 -7.64 -8.37 -1.93
C TYR A 11 -8.46 -7.60 -2.96
N GLU A 12 -9.78 -7.76 -2.97
CA GLU A 12 -10.68 -6.99 -3.83
C GLU A 12 -10.52 -5.48 -3.60
N ARG A 13 -10.56 -5.02 -2.34
CA ARG A 13 -10.32 -3.60 -2.02
C ARG A 13 -8.92 -3.12 -2.41
N ALA A 14 -7.89 -3.94 -2.18
CA ALA A 14 -6.53 -3.60 -2.59
C ALA A 14 -6.42 -3.41 -4.11
N ASN A 15 -7.07 -4.30 -4.87
CA ASN A 15 -7.12 -4.23 -6.32
C ASN A 15 -7.88 -3.00 -6.82
N GLU A 16 -8.96 -2.57 -6.16
CA GLU A 16 -9.67 -1.33 -6.50
C GLU A 16 -8.74 -0.10 -6.44
N PHE A 17 -7.87 -0.01 -5.43
CA PHE A 17 -6.89 1.07 -5.37
C PHE A 17 -5.84 0.98 -6.48
N ILE A 18 -5.39 -0.23 -6.82
CA ILE A 18 -4.47 -0.46 -7.95
C ILE A 18 -5.14 -0.08 -9.28
N HIS A 19 -6.43 -0.36 -9.46
CA HIS A 19 -7.17 0.04 -10.66
C HIS A 19 -7.20 1.56 -10.84
N VAL A 20 -7.34 2.32 -9.76
CA VAL A 20 -7.23 3.78 -9.81
C VAL A 20 -5.82 4.21 -10.25
N ALA A 21 -4.76 3.63 -9.67
CA ALA A 21 -3.39 3.91 -10.08
C ALA A 21 -3.15 3.57 -11.56
N ASN A 22 -3.63 2.42 -12.02
CA ASN A 22 -3.52 1.98 -13.41
C ASN A 22 -4.24 2.89 -14.39
N LYS A 23 -5.38 3.48 -13.99
CA LYS A 23 -6.11 4.48 -14.78
C LYS A 23 -5.27 5.74 -14.97
N HIS A 24 -4.61 6.23 -13.91
CA HIS A 24 -3.70 7.37 -14.04
C HIS A 24 -2.46 7.04 -14.88
N ASN A 25 -1.96 5.80 -14.79
CA ASN A 25 -0.83 5.32 -15.59
C ASN A 25 -1.14 5.12 -17.09
N GLN A 26 -2.37 5.42 -17.54
CA GLN A 26 -2.70 5.47 -18.97
C GLN A 26 -2.32 6.82 -19.62
N ASP A 27 -2.01 7.83 -18.82
CA ASP A 27 -1.61 9.15 -19.32
C ASP A 27 -0.15 9.08 -19.83
N PRO A 28 0.12 9.32 -21.13
CA PRO A 28 1.47 9.24 -21.68
C PRO A 28 2.39 10.36 -21.17
N GLU A 29 1.86 11.42 -20.57
CA GLU A 29 2.67 12.52 -20.01
C GLU A 29 3.18 12.22 -18.59
N ILE A 30 2.61 11.22 -17.90
CA ILE A 30 2.92 10.89 -16.52
C ILE A 30 3.78 9.64 -16.44
N LYS A 31 4.91 9.70 -15.73
CA LYS A 31 5.75 8.52 -15.53
C LYS A 31 5.14 7.60 -14.48
N THR A 32 5.26 6.29 -14.66
CA THR A 32 4.80 5.29 -13.67
C THR A 32 5.36 5.53 -12.26
N GLY A 33 6.60 6.03 -12.15
CA GLY A 33 7.18 6.41 -10.86
C GLY A 33 6.43 7.55 -10.14
N GLU A 34 5.85 8.49 -10.88
CA GLU A 34 5.05 9.59 -10.31
C GLU A 34 3.70 9.09 -9.78
N ILE A 35 3.11 8.10 -10.45
CA ILE A 35 1.91 7.40 -9.97
C ILE A 35 2.23 6.63 -8.70
N SER A 36 3.34 5.89 -8.67
CA SER A 36 3.80 5.18 -7.47
C SER A 36 4.01 6.13 -6.29
N ALA A 37 4.65 7.28 -6.50
CA ALA A 37 4.85 8.29 -5.47
C ALA A 37 3.51 8.87 -4.97
N SER A 38 2.59 9.16 -5.88
CA SER A 38 1.24 9.63 -5.53
C SER A 38 0.47 8.60 -4.69
N PHE A 39 0.61 7.31 -5.03
CA PHE A 39 -0.03 6.21 -4.30
C PHE A 39 0.52 6.05 -2.88
N MET A 40 1.85 6.12 -2.72
CA MET A 40 2.50 6.14 -1.40
C MET A 40 2.04 7.35 -0.56
N TYR A 41 1.91 8.52 -1.18
CA TYR A 41 1.41 9.72 -0.49
C TYR A 41 -0.07 9.61 -0.09
N ALA A 42 -0.91 9.00 -0.94
CA ALA A 42 -2.31 8.75 -0.61
C ALA A 42 -2.43 7.80 0.60
N LEU A 43 -1.67 6.71 0.62
CA LEU A 43 -1.63 5.75 1.72
C LEU A 43 -1.18 6.42 3.03
N SER A 44 -0.14 7.25 2.99
CA SER A 44 0.37 7.92 4.20
C SER A 44 -0.67 8.87 4.81
N ARG A 45 -1.42 9.62 3.97
CA ARG A 45 -2.51 10.49 4.43
C ARG A 45 -3.66 9.69 5.06
N TYR A 46 -4.03 8.57 4.43
CA TYR A 46 -5.09 7.72 4.94
C TYR A 46 -4.71 7.11 6.30
N ASN A 47 -3.51 6.57 6.42
CA ASN A 47 -3.00 5.99 7.67
C ASN A 47 -2.86 7.05 8.77
N ALA A 48 -2.41 8.27 8.44
CA ALA A 48 -2.35 9.37 9.41
C ALA A 48 -3.74 9.73 9.95
N TRP A 49 -4.75 9.81 9.08
CA TRP A 49 -6.13 10.04 9.49
C TRP A 49 -6.67 8.89 10.35
N PHE A 50 -6.59 7.65 9.87
CA PHE A 50 -7.11 6.49 10.60
C PHE A 50 -6.44 6.37 11.97
N GLY A 51 -5.11 6.51 12.02
CA GLY A 51 -4.34 6.54 13.24
C GLY A 51 -4.81 7.61 14.23
N SER A 52 -5.15 8.81 13.74
CA SER A 52 -5.65 9.89 14.61
C SER A 52 -6.98 9.59 15.29
N THR A 53 -7.81 8.71 14.71
CA THR A 53 -9.13 8.37 15.27
C THR A 53 -9.08 7.57 16.57
N GLY A 54 -7.90 7.03 16.92
CA GLY A 54 -7.69 6.24 18.13
C GLY A 54 -7.46 7.05 19.41
N PHE A 55 -7.38 8.38 19.33
CA PHE A 55 -7.00 9.23 20.47
C PHE A 55 -8.12 10.14 20.93
N ALA A 56 -8.21 10.35 22.25
CA ALA A 56 -9.19 11.27 22.83
C ALA A 56 -8.74 12.74 22.73
N ASN A 57 -7.43 12.99 22.62
CA ASN A 57 -6.86 14.33 22.54
C ASN A 57 -5.48 14.34 21.86
N VAL A 58 -5.00 15.56 21.60
CA VAL A 58 -3.75 15.80 20.88
C VAL A 58 -2.50 15.35 21.63
N ASP A 59 -2.50 15.36 22.97
CA ASP A 59 -1.32 15.00 23.75
C ASP A 59 -1.09 13.49 23.75
N GLN A 60 -2.17 12.70 23.86
CA GLN A 60 -2.12 11.26 23.65
C GLN A 60 -1.60 10.90 22.24
N MET A 61 -2.09 11.59 21.21
CA MET A 61 -1.63 11.37 19.84
C MET A 61 -0.14 11.70 19.67
N LYS A 62 0.33 12.79 20.29
CA LYS A 62 1.76 13.16 20.26
C LYS A 62 2.63 12.11 20.93
N GLU A 63 2.23 11.62 22.10
CA GLU A 63 2.95 10.57 22.84
C GLU A 63 3.05 9.26 22.05
N LYS A 64 2.01 8.95 21.25
CA LYS A 64 1.91 7.70 20.49
C LYS A 64 2.34 7.79 19.02
N LYS A 65 2.65 8.99 18.52
CA LYS A 65 3.00 9.22 17.11
C LYS A 65 4.12 8.30 16.63
N GLU A 66 5.21 8.20 17.39
CA GLU A 66 6.39 7.43 16.94
C GLU A 66 6.09 5.93 16.89
N GLU A 67 5.40 5.40 17.90
CA GLU A 67 4.95 4.00 17.94
C GLU A 67 4.06 3.66 16.73
N MET A 68 3.15 4.57 16.36
CA MET A 68 2.32 4.38 15.16
C MET A 68 3.13 4.44 13.86
N MET A 69 4.10 5.35 13.77
CA MET A 69 4.98 5.46 12.60
C MET A 69 5.78 4.17 12.41
N GLU A 70 6.37 3.65 13.48
CA GLU A 70 7.10 2.38 13.46
C GLU A 70 6.20 1.22 13.01
N TYR A 71 4.98 1.13 13.54
CA TYR A 71 4.00 0.12 13.14
C TYR A 71 3.69 0.17 11.63
N TYR A 72 3.32 1.35 11.11
CA TYR A 72 2.97 1.47 9.69
C TYR A 72 4.15 1.18 8.75
N LEU A 73 5.36 1.62 9.12
CA LEU A 73 6.56 1.37 8.32
C LEU A 73 6.96 -0.12 8.35
N ALA A 74 6.80 -0.78 9.49
CA ALA A 74 7.07 -2.22 9.62
C ALA A 74 6.11 -3.05 8.76
N GLU A 75 4.80 -2.77 8.83
CA GLU A 75 3.81 -3.47 8.01
C GLU A 75 4.02 -3.19 6.52
N TYR A 76 4.29 -1.94 6.14
CA TYR A 76 4.60 -1.61 4.74
C TYR A 76 5.86 -2.33 4.24
N ARG A 77 6.94 -2.34 5.03
CA ARG A 77 8.17 -3.07 4.70
C ARG A 77 7.88 -4.55 4.48
N LYS A 78 7.16 -5.20 5.39
CA LYS A 78 6.81 -6.62 5.29
C LYS A 78 6.03 -6.94 4.01
N MET A 79 5.03 -6.13 3.67
CA MET A 79 4.26 -6.32 2.44
C MET A 79 5.11 -6.08 1.19
N LEU A 80 5.92 -5.02 1.17
CA LEU A 80 6.78 -4.71 0.03
C LEU A 80 7.81 -5.82 -0.19
N ASP A 81 8.45 -6.29 0.87
CA ASP A 81 9.44 -7.36 0.85
C ASP A 81 8.86 -8.65 0.25
N ALA A 82 7.69 -9.08 0.71
CA ALA A 82 7.00 -10.25 0.16
C ALA A 82 6.68 -10.12 -1.34
N ASN A 83 6.26 -8.93 -1.80
CA ASN A 83 6.02 -8.69 -3.22
C ASN A 83 7.33 -8.68 -4.02
N MET A 84 8.38 -8.06 -3.51
CA MET A 84 9.69 -8.03 -4.16
C MET A 84 10.28 -9.43 -4.30
N GLU A 85 10.17 -10.25 -3.25
CA GLU A 85 10.56 -11.66 -3.30
C GLU A 85 9.79 -12.44 -4.37
N ASP A 86 8.49 -12.18 -4.58
CA ASP A 86 7.75 -12.80 -5.70
C ASP A 86 8.35 -12.42 -7.07
N TYR A 87 8.64 -11.14 -7.29
CA TYR A 87 9.28 -10.69 -8.54
C TYR A 87 10.70 -11.22 -8.72
N ILE A 88 11.47 -11.38 -7.64
CA ILE A 88 12.82 -11.95 -7.67
C ILE A 88 12.75 -13.43 -8.04
N ASN A 89 11.91 -14.20 -7.34
CA ASN A 89 11.79 -15.64 -7.53
C ASN A 89 11.20 -16.00 -8.91
N ASN A 90 10.35 -15.14 -9.46
CA ASN A 90 9.70 -15.34 -10.76
C ASN A 90 10.30 -14.46 -11.87
N PHE A 91 11.48 -13.87 -11.66
CA PHE A 91 12.08 -12.88 -12.56
C PHE A 91 12.11 -13.34 -14.02
N ASP A 92 12.66 -14.54 -14.27
CA ASP A 92 12.78 -15.08 -15.63
C ASP A 92 11.43 -15.41 -16.26
N LEU A 93 10.44 -15.82 -15.45
CA LEU A 93 9.09 -16.13 -15.91
C LEU A 93 8.36 -14.85 -16.35
N TYR A 94 8.37 -13.82 -15.51
CA TYR A 94 7.71 -12.55 -15.78
C TYR A 94 8.42 -11.72 -16.88
N ARG A 95 9.71 -11.94 -17.09
CA ARG A 95 10.44 -11.29 -18.19
C ARG A 95 10.19 -11.97 -19.54
N LYS A 96 10.00 -13.30 -19.59
CA LYS A 96 9.69 -14.02 -20.83
C LYS A 96 8.36 -13.62 -21.45
N THR A 97 7.44 -13.08 -20.66
CA THR A 97 6.12 -12.61 -21.12
C THR A 97 6.13 -11.15 -21.58
N GLN A 98 7.25 -10.43 -21.45
CA GLN A 98 7.43 -9.07 -21.94
C GLN A 98 8.35 -9.11 -23.17
N LYS A 99 7.84 -8.65 -24.32
CA LYS A 99 8.61 -8.52 -25.58
C LYS A 99 9.49 -7.28 -25.56
#